data_AF-A0A348MW35-F1
#
_entry.id   AF-A0A348MW35-F1
#
_cell.length_a   1.000
_cell.length_b   1.000
_cell.length_c   1.000
_cell.angle_alpha   90.00
_cell.angle_beta   90.00
_cell.angle_gamma   90.00
#
_symmetry.space_group_name_H-M   'P 1'
#
loop_
_entity.id
_entity.type
_entity.pdbx_description
1 polymer ?
#
loop_
_entity_poly.entity_id
_entity_poly.type
_entity_poly.pdbx_seq_one_letter_code
_entity_poly.pdbx_strand_id
1 'polypeptide(L)'
;MEFVVGILSIVIYLIVGFVVGFVTTSHHYVLAGYRPKTSNKLILFLARPTRDITGFQKLIYALAMIIWVPIFFTLIALPIILSGKYAPEMTTYILIGLIPIGFVGKLIGAKKWESLV
;
A
#
# COMPACT_ATOMS: atom_id res chain seq x y z
N MET A 1 -11.79 24.05 5.72
CA MET A 1 -10.65 23.12 5.93
C MET A 1 -11.11 21.67 5.90
N GLU A 2 -12.25 21.36 6.48
CA GLU A 2 -12.96 20.06 6.42
C GLU A 2 -12.90 19.35 5.06
N PHE A 3 -13.32 20.03 3.98
CA PHE A 3 -13.30 19.46 2.62
C PHE A 3 -11.91 18.97 2.19
N VAL A 4 -10.86 19.73 2.51
CA VAL A 4 -9.47 19.39 2.16
C VAL A 4 -9.00 18.18 2.96
N VAL A 5 -9.31 18.15 4.27
CA VAL A 5 -8.98 17.02 5.15
C VAL A 5 -9.70 15.76 4.70
N GLY A 6 -10.98 15.87 4.32
CA GLY A 6 -11.77 14.76 3.79
C GLY A 6 -11.16 14.16 2.51
N ILE A 7 -10.83 15.00 1.52
CA ILE A 7 -10.19 14.54 0.27
C ILE A 7 -8.84 13.89 0.55
N LEU A 8 -7.98 14.52 1.36
CA LEU A 8 -6.67 13.97 1.69
C LEU A 8 -6.79 12.61 2.38
N SER A 9 -7.76 12.46 3.29
CA SER A 9 -8.04 11.19 3.98
C SER A 9 -8.44 10.10 2.98
N ILE A 10 -9.34 10.41 2.05
CA ILE A 10 -9.76 9.47 0.99
C ILE A 10 -8.56 9.04 0.15
N VAL A 11 -7.74 9.99 -0.31
CA VAL A 11 -6.56 9.70 -1.14
C VAL A 11 -5.56 8.82 -0.37
N ILE A 12 -5.28 9.14 0.88
CA ILE A 12 -4.35 8.36 1.71
C ILE A 12 -4.87 6.93 1.90
N TYR A 13 -6.15 6.75 2.26
CA TYR A 13 -6.73 5.42 2.43
C TYR A 13 -6.78 4.62 1.13
N LEU A 14 -7.05 5.25 -0.01
CA LEU A 14 -6.96 4.61 -1.32
C LEU A 14 -5.54 4.14 -1.63
N ILE A 15 -4.51 4.95 -1.34
CA ILE A 15 -3.11 4.59 -1.55
C ILE A 15 -2.70 3.42 -0.64
N VAL A 16 -3.04 3.49 0.65
CA VAL A 16 -2.76 2.42 1.61
C VAL A 16 -3.43 1.13 1.15
N GLY A 17 -4.72 1.19 0.81
CA GLY A 17 -5.47 0.07 0.27
C GLY A 17 -4.82 -0.50 -0.99
N PHE A 18 -4.47 0.36 -1.95
CA PHE A 18 -3.82 -0.02 -3.20
C PHE A 18 -2.52 -0.80 -2.96
N VAL A 19 -1.65 -0.30 -2.08
CA VAL A 19 -0.39 -0.99 -1.75
C VAL A 19 -0.67 -2.36 -1.14
N VAL A 20 -1.59 -2.45 -0.18
CA VAL A 20 -1.96 -3.74 0.44
C VAL A 20 -2.50 -4.71 -0.60
N GLY A 21 -3.40 -4.28 -1.47
CA GLY A 21 -3.96 -5.11 -2.54
C GLY A 21 -2.91 -5.59 -3.54
N PHE A 22 -2.04 -4.69 -3.97
CA PHE A 22 -0.96 -4.99 -4.91
C PHE A 22 0.03 -6.00 -4.31
N VAL A 23 0.49 -5.78 -3.06
CA VAL A 23 1.47 -6.64 -2.38
C VAL A 23 0.90 -8.01 -2.02
N THR A 24 -0.33 -8.08 -1.53
CA THR A 24 -0.95 -9.37 -1.17
C THR A 24 -1.18 -10.25 -2.39
N THR A 25 -1.69 -9.65 -3.47
CA THR A 25 -1.91 -10.37 -4.74
C THR A 25 -0.59 -10.77 -5.38
N SER A 26 0.42 -9.90 -5.38
CA SER A 26 1.74 -10.23 -5.91
C SER A 26 2.39 -11.37 -5.15
N HIS A 27 2.34 -11.35 -3.82
CA HIS A 27 2.87 -12.42 -3.00
C HIS A 27 2.19 -13.76 -3.30
N HIS A 28 0.86 -13.79 -3.38
CA HIS A 28 0.10 -14.99 -3.70
C HIS A 28 0.46 -15.56 -5.08
N TYR A 29 0.56 -14.70 -6.10
CA TYR A 29 0.86 -15.11 -7.47
C TYR A 29 2.31 -15.58 -7.63
N VAL A 30 3.25 -14.93 -6.96
CA VAL A 30 4.66 -15.35 -6.92
C VAL A 30 4.80 -16.73 -6.27
N LEU A 31 4.08 -16.99 -5.17
CA LEU A 31 4.05 -18.31 -4.54
C LEU A 31 3.42 -19.39 -5.44
N ALA A 32 2.42 -19.03 -6.23
CA ALA A 32 1.81 -19.90 -7.23
C ALA A 32 2.64 -20.07 -8.52
N GLY A 33 3.77 -19.38 -8.65
CA GLY A 33 4.69 -19.50 -9.79
C GLY A 33 4.34 -18.63 -11.01
N TYR A 34 3.34 -17.76 -10.91
CA TYR A 34 3.01 -16.81 -11.96
C TYR A 34 4.05 -15.68 -12.03
N ARG A 35 4.51 -15.34 -13.24
CA ARG A 35 5.51 -14.27 -13.45
C ARG A 35 4.87 -13.06 -14.12
N PRO A 36 5.15 -11.84 -13.62
CA PRO A 36 4.63 -10.63 -14.25
C PRO A 36 5.32 -10.35 -15.60
N LYS A 37 4.54 -9.99 -16.61
CA LYS A 37 4.93 -9.46 -17.92
C LYS A 37 5.13 -7.93 -17.85
N THR A 38 6.23 -7.50 -17.25
CA THR A 38 6.58 -6.08 -17.16
C THR A 38 8.06 -5.84 -17.43
N SER A 39 8.39 -4.68 -18.00
CA SER A 39 9.77 -4.19 -18.12
C SER A 39 10.24 -3.42 -16.88
N ASN A 40 9.36 -3.21 -15.88
CA ASN A 40 9.71 -2.49 -14.66
C ASN A 40 10.66 -3.34 -13.79
N LYS A 41 11.92 -2.89 -13.70
CA LYS A 41 12.99 -3.57 -12.95
C LYS A 41 12.66 -3.74 -11.47
N LEU A 42 11.95 -2.79 -10.85
CA LEU A 42 11.55 -2.89 -9.45
C LEU A 42 10.54 -4.03 -9.24
N ILE A 43 9.51 -4.09 -10.08
CA ILE A 43 8.49 -5.15 -9.99
C ILE A 43 9.11 -6.52 -10.25
N LEU A 44 9.97 -6.63 -11.27
CA LEU A 44 10.70 -7.87 -11.56
C LEU A 44 11.61 -8.29 -10.39
N PHE A 45 12.26 -7.33 -9.72
CA PHE A 45 13.09 -7.59 -8.55
C PHE A 45 12.25 -8.13 -7.37
N LEU A 46 11.08 -7.53 -7.11
CA LEU A 46 10.16 -7.96 -6.06
C LEU A 46 9.56 -9.34 -6.32
N ALA A 47 9.31 -9.67 -7.59
CA ALA A 47 8.74 -10.95 -8.02
C ALA A 47 9.78 -12.08 -8.17
N ARG A 48 11.07 -11.77 -8.00
CA ARG A 48 12.16 -12.74 -8.20
C ARG A 48 12.25 -13.72 -7.03
N PRO A 49 12.54 -15.01 -7.28
CA PRO A 49 12.84 -15.95 -6.22
C PRO A 49 14.00 -15.46 -5.34
N THR A 50 13.84 -15.52 -4.01
CA THR A 50 14.82 -15.02 -3.02
C THR A 50 16.21 -15.66 -3.15
N ARG A 51 16.30 -16.84 -3.76
CA ARG A 51 17.56 -17.54 -4.07
C ARG A 51 18.44 -16.80 -5.07
N ASP A 52 17.86 -15.99 -5.95
CA ASP A 52 18.58 -15.31 -7.03
C ASP A 52 19.01 -13.88 -6.66
N ILE A 53 18.76 -13.46 -5.41
CA ILE A 53 19.04 -12.12 -4.88
C ILE A 53 20.40 -12.14 -4.16
N THR A 54 21.29 -11.21 -4.48
CA THR A 54 22.62 -11.12 -3.84
C THR A 54 22.52 -10.71 -2.37
N GLY A 55 23.53 -11.03 -1.56
CA GLY A 55 23.53 -10.70 -0.12
C GLY A 55 23.28 -9.21 0.16
N PHE A 56 23.93 -8.33 -0.61
CA PHE A 56 23.73 -6.88 -0.50
C PHE A 56 22.30 -6.43 -0.88
N GLN A 57 21.71 -7.03 -1.91
CA GLN A 57 20.33 -6.75 -2.31
C GLN A 57 19.31 -7.18 -1.24
N LYS A 58 19.57 -8.28 -0.53
CA LYS A 58 18.76 -8.72 0.62
C LYS A 58 18.81 -7.70 1.76
N LEU A 59 19.99 -7.12 2.03
CA LEU A 59 20.13 -6.10 3.06
C LEU A 59 19.34 -4.82 2.72
N ILE A 60 19.44 -4.33 1.47
CA ILE A 60 18.65 -3.19 1.01
C ILE A 60 17.16 -3.48 1.16
N TYR A 61 16.72 -4.68 0.77
CA TYR A 61 15.32 -5.06 0.88
C TYR A 61 14.85 -5.10 2.33
N ALA A 62 15.65 -5.68 3.24
CA ALA A 62 15.34 -5.73 4.66
C ALA A 62 15.24 -4.33 5.29
N LEU A 63 16.19 -3.44 4.98
CA LEU A 63 16.14 -2.06 5.45
C LEU A 63 14.93 -1.30 4.90
N ALA A 64 14.61 -1.47 3.61
CA ALA A 64 13.44 -0.88 3.00
C ALA A 64 12.15 -1.36 3.68
N MET A 65 12.04 -2.65 4.02
CA MET A 65 10.91 -3.21 4.76
C MET A 65 10.82 -2.62 6.17
N ILE A 66 11.93 -2.49 6.90
CA ILE A 66 11.97 -1.88 8.23
C ILE A 66 11.49 -0.43 8.18
N ILE A 67 11.93 0.35 7.19
CA ILE A 67 11.51 1.74 6.99
C ILE A 67 10.04 1.82 6.56
N TRP A 68 9.55 0.83 5.81
CA TRP A 68 8.17 0.82 5.34
C TRP A 68 7.15 0.63 6.46
N VAL A 69 7.49 -0.15 7.50
CA VAL A 69 6.60 -0.40 8.64
C VAL A 69 6.13 0.90 9.33
N PRO A 70 7.00 1.80 9.82
CA PRO A 70 6.55 3.04 10.45
C PRO A 70 5.86 3.99 9.46
N ILE A 71 6.28 4.03 8.19
CA ILE A 71 5.60 4.84 7.16
C ILE A 71 4.16 4.37 6.98
N PHE A 72 3.94 3.05 6.92
CA PHE A 72 2.62 2.47 6.76
C PHE A 72 1.69 2.83 7.93
N PHE A 73 2.14 2.64 9.17
CA PHE A 73 1.35 3.02 10.35
C PHE A 73 1.11 4.53 10.42
N THR A 74 2.10 5.34 10.03
CA THR A 74 1.95 6.80 9.95
C THR A 74 0.88 7.17 8.93
N LEU A 75 0.87 6.57 7.74
CA LEU A 75 -0.14 6.85 6.72
C LEU A 75 -1.56 6.46 7.18
N ILE A 76 -1.71 5.39 7.98
CA ILE A 76 -3.02 5.03 8.54
C ILE A 76 -3.47 6.04 9.61
N ALA A 77 -2.56 6.45 10.50
CA ALA A 77 -2.88 7.35 11.60
C ALA A 77 -3.03 8.82 11.17
N LEU A 78 -2.32 9.24 10.12
CA LEU A 78 -2.22 10.64 9.70
C LEU A 78 -3.60 11.27 9.39
N PRO A 79 -4.51 10.64 8.62
CA PRO A 79 -5.86 11.17 8.40
C PRO A 79 -6.63 11.44 9.70
N ILE A 80 -6.50 10.57 10.69
CA ILE A 80 -7.20 10.67 11.99
C ILE A 80 -6.61 11.81 12.83
N ILE A 81 -5.28 11.94 12.84
CA ILE A 81 -4.58 13.02 13.57
C ILE A 81 -4.90 14.38 12.92
N LEU A 82 -4.89 14.45 11.58
CA LEU A 82 -5.21 15.67 10.84
C LEU A 82 -6.67 16.08 11.04
N SER A 83 -7.61 15.13 11.04
CA SER A 83 -9.02 15.44 11.30
C SER A 83 -9.23 15.92 12.73
N GLY A 84 -8.63 15.27 13.73
CA GLY A 84 -8.76 15.69 15.12
C GLY A 84 -8.29 17.13 15.37
N LYS A 85 -7.31 17.60 14.58
CA LYS A 85 -6.77 18.96 14.71
C LYS A 85 -7.48 20.01 13.86
N TYR A 86 -7.89 19.66 12.64
CA TYR A 86 -8.35 20.64 11.64
C TYR A 86 -9.81 20.47 11.20
N ALA A 87 -10.47 19.37 11.57
CA ALA A 87 -11.85 19.02 11.24
C ALA A 87 -12.44 18.00 12.26
N PRO A 88 -12.53 18.36 13.56
CA PRO A 88 -12.84 17.40 14.63
C PRO A 88 -14.20 16.72 14.45
N GLU A 89 -15.21 17.44 13.97
CA GLU A 89 -16.54 16.93 13.61
C GLU A 89 -16.51 15.84 12.53
N MET A 90 -15.48 15.81 11.67
CA MET A 90 -15.32 14.80 10.63
C MET A 90 -14.60 13.54 11.10
N THR A 91 -13.98 13.55 12.29
CA THR A 91 -13.06 12.49 12.73
C THR A 91 -13.70 11.11 12.76
N THR A 92 -14.93 10.99 13.27
CA THR A 92 -15.67 9.72 13.29
C THR A 92 -15.94 9.20 11.88
N TYR A 93 -16.30 10.08 10.96
CA TYR A 93 -16.55 9.70 9.56
C TYR A 93 -15.27 9.25 8.85
N ILE A 94 -14.15 9.93 9.11
CA ILE A 94 -12.84 9.56 8.57
C ILE A 94 -12.40 8.20 9.10
N LEU A 95 -12.56 7.96 10.41
CA LEU A 95 -12.25 6.67 11.02
C LEU A 95 -13.08 5.54 10.42
N ILE A 96 -14.40 5.73 10.28
CA ILE A 96 -15.29 4.73 9.68
C ILE A 96 -14.96 4.53 8.19
N GLY A 97 -14.58 5.59 7.48
CA GLY A 97 -14.22 5.57 6.06
C GLY A 97 -12.96 4.78 5.73
N LEU A 98 -12.08 4.54 6.70
CA LEU A 98 -10.83 3.77 6.53
C LEU A 98 -11.09 2.42 5.86
N ILE A 99 -12.06 1.66 6.36
CA ILE A 99 -12.33 0.29 5.90
C ILE A 99 -12.90 0.27 4.47
N PRO A 100 -14.03 0.93 4.15
CA PRO A 100 -14.60 0.86 2.80
C PRO A 100 -13.67 1.49 1.75
N ILE A 101 -13.04 2.63 2.05
CA ILE A 101 -12.13 3.28 1.09
C ILE A 101 -10.85 2.46 0.91
N GLY A 102 -10.27 1.97 2.00
CA GLY A 102 -9.12 1.07 1.96
C GLY A 102 -9.43 -0.22 1.19
N PHE A 103 -10.63 -0.77 1.33
CA PHE A 103 -11.07 -1.94 0.58
C PHE A 103 -11.18 -1.67 -0.92
N VAL A 104 -11.75 -0.52 -1.33
CA VAL A 104 -11.77 -0.09 -2.74
C VAL A 104 -10.34 0.03 -3.28
N GLY A 105 -9.44 0.69 -2.54
CA GLY A 105 -8.03 0.77 -2.89
C GLY A 105 -7.41 -0.62 -3.07
N LYS A 106 -7.68 -1.55 -2.14
CA LYS A 106 -7.20 -2.94 -2.21
C LYS A 106 -7.64 -3.65 -3.48
N LEU A 107 -8.91 -3.52 -3.88
CA LEU A 107 -9.40 -4.11 -5.12
C LEU A 107 -8.70 -3.53 -6.36
N ILE A 108 -8.47 -2.22 -6.38
CA ILE A 108 -7.73 -1.56 -7.48
C ILE A 108 -6.29 -2.05 -7.53
N GLY A 109 -5.62 -2.15 -6.39
CA GLY A 109 -4.25 -2.66 -6.28
C GLY A 109 -4.12 -4.10 -6.76
N ALA A 110 -5.04 -4.97 -6.35
CA ALA A 110 -5.10 -6.36 -6.80
C ALA A 110 -5.29 -6.47 -8.31
N LYS A 111 -6.31 -5.79 -8.87
CA LYS A 111 -6.55 -5.75 -10.32
C LYS A 111 -5.36 -5.21 -11.10
N LYS A 112 -4.64 -4.23 -10.54
CA LYS A 112 -3.44 -3.69 -11.18
C LYS A 112 -2.34 -4.75 -11.27
N TRP A 113 -2.14 -5.56 -10.23
CA TRP A 113 -1.21 -6.69 -10.32
C TRP A 113 -1.67 -7.74 -11.34
N GLU A 114 -2.95 -8.12 -11.31
CA GLU A 114 -3.51 -9.10 -12.25
C GLU A 114 -3.32 -8.68 -13.71
N SER A 115 -3.41 -7.38 -14.01
CA SER A 115 -3.14 -6.85 -15.36
C SER A 115 -1.68 -6.98 -15.80
N LEU A 116 -0.75 -7.24 -14.87
CA LEU A 116 0.67 -7.38 -15.14
C LEU A 116 1.10 -8.84 -15.30
N VAL A 117 0.25 -9.83 -15.04
CA VAL A 117 0.56 -11.27 -15.14
C VAL A 117 -0.08 -11.86 -16.39
#